data_AF-A0A3D3W7V0-F1
#
_entry.id   AF-A0A3D3W7V0-F1
#
_cell.length_a   1.000
_cell.length_b   1.000
_cell.length_c   1.000
_cell.angle_alpha   90.00
_cell.angle_beta   90.00
_cell.angle_gamma   90.00
#
_symmetry.space_group_name_H-M   'P 1'
#
loop_
_entity.id
_entity.type
_entity.pdbx_description
1 polymer ?
#
loop_
_entity_poly.entity_id
_entity_poly.type
_entity_poly.pdbx_seq_one_letter_code
_entity_poly.pdbx_strand_id
1 'polypeptide(L)'
;MSRNNSDHVGKATGIPAGNLRGFTAYLQRDLISGLLVFLIALPLCVGIALASGFPPLAGIFTAVCGALLTPFISNSEMTIKGPAAGLIVIVLGCIEDFGGNGMSEGWVAGDQAAYRAALAVGVAAAVLQILFGLFRAGILGEFFPATVVHGMLAAIGVIIISKQVPVALGVMDAKGGPLVLLRQIPDFVLRANPAIALIGGISLAIMFLWPMVRSRVRVLNPIPAHLIVLLVSVPLGMYLNLTREHEYQMFEKSYQLNEKFLVSMPDRMFGMFREITAPDFSVLGQWIAWKWIMMFFIIGSLESLLSAKAVDLLDPW
;
A
#
# COMPACT_ATOMS: atom_id res chain seq x y z
N MET A 1 23.26 -50.58 -35.49
CA MET A 1 21.83 -50.90 -35.31
C MET A 1 21.32 -50.07 -34.15
N SER A 2 20.94 -48.83 -34.38
CA SER A 2 19.56 -48.40 -34.66
C SER A 2 18.60 -48.69 -33.50
N ARG A 3 18.39 -47.69 -32.64
CA ARG A 3 17.04 -47.22 -32.28
C ARG A 3 17.11 -45.82 -31.65
N ASN A 4 16.60 -44.87 -32.41
CA ASN A 4 16.18 -43.53 -32.03
C ASN A 4 15.49 -43.55 -30.66
N ASN A 5 15.92 -42.71 -29.71
CA ASN A 5 15.10 -42.30 -28.57
C ASN A 5 14.81 -40.80 -28.68
N SER A 6 14.09 -40.45 -29.75
CA SER A 6 13.62 -39.12 -30.08
C SER A 6 12.17 -38.89 -29.63
N ASP A 7 11.72 -39.47 -28.51
CA ASP A 7 10.30 -39.46 -28.09
C ASP A 7 10.09 -39.10 -26.60
N HIS A 8 10.86 -38.15 -26.06
CA HIS A 8 10.56 -37.52 -24.77
C HIS A 8 10.25 -36.02 -24.87
N VAL A 9 9.71 -35.60 -26.00
CA VAL A 9 8.97 -34.33 -26.13
C VAL A 9 7.49 -34.64 -25.90
N GLY A 10 6.92 -34.25 -24.76
CA GLY A 10 5.46 -34.18 -24.64
C GLY A 10 4.77 -34.80 -23.42
N LYS A 11 5.34 -34.69 -22.21
CA LYS A 11 4.49 -34.62 -21.00
C LYS A 11 4.67 -33.26 -20.37
N ALA A 12 3.70 -32.38 -20.59
CA ALA A 12 3.55 -31.17 -19.80
C ALA A 12 3.46 -31.59 -18.34
N THR A 13 4.50 -31.27 -17.56
CA THR A 13 4.43 -31.27 -16.10
C THR A 13 3.27 -30.34 -15.75
N GLY A 14 2.30 -30.81 -14.94
CA GLY A 14 1.09 -30.05 -14.60
C GLY A 14 1.31 -28.80 -13.75
N ILE A 15 2.57 -28.38 -13.59
CA ILE A 15 2.99 -27.21 -12.84
C ILE A 15 2.92 -26.01 -13.79
N PRO A 16 2.12 -24.97 -13.48
CA PRO A 16 2.11 -23.74 -14.25
C PRO A 16 3.50 -23.11 -14.20
N ALA A 17 4.02 -22.72 -15.36
CA ALA A 17 5.34 -22.11 -15.47
C ALA A 17 5.22 -20.78 -16.23
N GLY A 18 6.00 -19.76 -15.82
CA GLY A 18 6.08 -18.44 -16.44
C GLY A 18 6.70 -18.41 -17.85
N ASN A 19 6.32 -19.33 -18.73
CA ASN A 19 6.75 -19.37 -20.13
C ASN A 19 5.61 -18.96 -21.07
N LEU A 20 5.92 -18.65 -22.33
CA LEU A 20 4.94 -18.21 -23.33
C LEU A 20 3.77 -19.20 -23.50
N ARG A 21 4.03 -20.50 -23.34
CA ARG A 21 3.00 -21.54 -23.43
C ARG A 21 2.04 -21.48 -22.24
N GLY A 22 2.58 -21.34 -21.02
CA GLY A 22 1.81 -21.14 -19.80
C GLY A 22 0.96 -19.88 -19.86
N PHE A 23 1.54 -18.77 -20.31
CA PHE A 23 0.81 -17.51 -20.51
C PHE A 23 -0.40 -17.69 -21.44
N THR A 24 -0.22 -18.33 -22.61
CA THR A 24 -1.36 -18.56 -23.53
C THR A 24 -2.39 -19.55 -22.97
N ALA A 25 -1.95 -20.55 -22.21
CA ALA A 25 -2.82 -21.59 -21.66
C ALA A 25 -3.69 -21.07 -20.50
N TYR A 26 -3.16 -20.15 -19.69
CA TYR A 26 -3.83 -19.63 -18.48
C TYR A 26 -4.31 -18.18 -18.60
N LEU A 27 -4.15 -17.53 -19.76
CA LEU A 27 -4.48 -16.13 -20.02
C LEU A 27 -5.84 -15.69 -19.46
N GLN A 28 -6.90 -16.47 -19.69
CA GLN A 28 -8.24 -16.10 -19.21
C GLN A 28 -8.33 -16.10 -17.68
N ARG A 29 -7.68 -17.07 -17.01
CA ARG A 29 -7.68 -17.17 -15.55
C ARG A 29 -6.82 -16.07 -14.94
N ASP A 30 -5.66 -15.83 -15.53
CA ASP A 30 -4.73 -14.79 -15.09
C ASP A 30 -5.30 -13.39 -15.29
N LEU A 31 -6.05 -13.15 -16.37
CA LEU A 31 -6.70 -11.87 -16.62
C LEU A 31 -7.82 -11.58 -15.60
N ILE A 32 -8.65 -12.58 -15.27
CA ILE A 32 -9.71 -12.44 -14.27
C ILE A 32 -9.09 -12.23 -12.89
N SER A 33 -8.09 -13.04 -12.53
CA SER A 33 -7.38 -12.91 -11.24
C SER A 33 -6.68 -11.56 -11.13
N GLY A 34 -5.95 -11.15 -12.17
CA GLY A 34 -5.27 -9.86 -12.24
C GLY A 34 -6.23 -8.68 -12.13
N LEU A 35 -7.40 -8.74 -12.76
CA LEU A 35 -8.44 -7.72 -12.62
C LEU A 35 -8.96 -7.64 -11.18
N LEU A 36 -9.25 -8.77 -10.54
CA LEU A 36 -9.69 -8.80 -9.14
C LEU A 36 -8.63 -8.25 -8.20
N VAL A 37 -7.37 -8.65 -8.38
CA VAL A 37 -6.22 -8.14 -7.63
C VAL A 37 -6.06 -6.64 -7.83
N PHE A 38 -6.15 -6.15 -9.07
CA PHE A 38 -6.08 -4.72 -9.37
C PHE A 38 -7.16 -3.92 -8.63
N LEU A 39 -8.41 -4.40 -8.63
CA LEU A 39 -9.52 -3.72 -7.95
C LEU A 39 -9.32 -3.66 -6.42
N ILE A 40 -8.60 -4.61 -5.82
CA ILE A 40 -8.21 -4.59 -4.41
C ILE A 40 -7.01 -3.66 -4.19
N ALA A 41 -6.02 -3.74 -5.08
CA ALA A 41 -4.75 -3.06 -4.95
C ALA A 41 -4.87 -1.55 -5.11
N LEU A 42 -5.73 -1.05 -6.00
CA LEU A 42 -5.82 0.38 -6.30
C LEU A 42 -6.18 1.23 -5.05
N PRO A 43 -7.26 0.94 -4.29
CA PRO A 43 -7.56 1.66 -3.05
C PRO A 43 -6.44 1.52 -2.01
N LEU A 44 -5.85 0.32 -1.91
CA LEU A 44 -4.79 0.03 -0.95
C LEU A 44 -3.53 0.86 -1.24
N CYS A 45 -3.13 1.00 -2.51
CA CYS A 45 -1.96 1.79 -2.92
C CYS A 45 -2.11 3.27 -2.56
N VAL A 46 -3.31 3.82 -2.75
CA VAL A 46 -3.63 5.20 -2.39
C VAL A 46 -3.56 5.40 -0.88
N GLY A 47 -4.19 4.49 -0.11
CA GLY A 47 -4.17 4.57 1.35
C GLY A 47 -2.77 4.42 1.95
N ILE A 48 -1.95 3.51 1.42
CA ILE A 48 -0.56 3.31 1.87
C ILE A 48 0.29 4.55 1.55
N ALA A 49 0.15 5.16 0.38
CA ALA A 49 0.87 6.38 0.02
C ALA A 49 0.54 7.53 0.98
N LEU A 50 -0.74 7.78 1.23
CA LEU A 50 -1.20 8.81 2.17
C LEU A 50 -0.70 8.56 3.59
N ALA A 51 -0.78 7.32 4.08
CA ALA A 51 -0.28 6.97 5.41
C ALA A 51 1.24 7.17 5.55
N SER A 52 1.96 7.06 4.44
CA SER A 52 3.42 7.27 4.33
C SER A 52 3.82 8.74 4.14
N GLY A 53 2.85 9.67 4.02
CA GLY A 53 3.12 11.08 3.74
C GLY A 53 3.55 11.36 2.30
N PHE A 54 3.24 10.45 1.37
CA PHE A 54 3.53 10.58 -0.06
C PHE A 54 2.27 11.02 -0.82
N PRO A 55 2.41 11.65 -1.99
CA PRO A 55 1.26 11.90 -2.86
C PRO A 55 0.55 10.57 -3.19
N PRO A 56 -0.79 10.53 -3.20
CA PRO A 56 -1.57 9.36 -3.63
C PRO A 56 -1.06 8.71 -4.92
N LEU A 57 -0.66 9.57 -5.86
CA LEU A 57 -0.18 9.21 -7.18
C LEU A 57 1.11 8.38 -7.15
N ALA A 58 1.99 8.63 -6.19
CA ALA A 58 3.23 7.88 -6.03
C ALA A 58 2.96 6.41 -5.69
N GLY A 59 1.91 6.12 -4.92
CA GLY A 59 1.48 4.76 -4.61
C GLY A 59 1.01 4.01 -5.84
N ILE A 60 0.16 4.64 -6.65
CA ILE A 60 -0.35 4.08 -7.91
C ILE A 60 0.82 3.84 -8.88
N PHE A 61 1.70 4.82 -9.05
CA PHE A 61 2.85 4.73 -9.95
C PHE A 61 3.79 3.59 -9.56
N THR A 62 4.07 3.44 -8.26
CA THR A 62 4.88 2.34 -7.73
C THR A 62 4.28 0.98 -8.07
N ALA A 63 2.96 0.82 -7.94
CA ALA A 63 2.28 -0.43 -8.28
C ALA A 63 2.30 -0.72 -9.80
N VAL A 64 2.10 0.30 -10.64
CA VAL A 64 2.17 0.17 -12.10
C VAL A 64 3.58 -0.21 -12.55
N CYS A 65 4.60 0.51 -12.08
CA CYS A 65 5.99 0.20 -12.41
C CYS A 65 6.43 -1.16 -11.88
N GLY A 66 6.01 -1.52 -10.65
CA GLY A 66 6.22 -2.84 -10.08
C GLY A 66 5.64 -3.92 -10.99
N ALA A 67 4.33 -3.87 -11.26
CA ALA A 67 3.63 -4.84 -12.08
C ALA A 67 4.18 -4.95 -13.52
N LEU A 68 4.67 -3.86 -14.10
CA LEU A 68 5.16 -3.87 -15.49
C LEU A 68 6.61 -4.37 -15.61
N LEU A 69 7.49 -4.01 -14.66
CA LEU A 69 8.91 -4.31 -14.78
C LEU A 69 9.29 -5.64 -14.12
N THR A 70 8.71 -5.95 -12.96
CA THR A 70 9.19 -7.08 -12.16
C THR A 70 8.88 -8.45 -12.76
N PRO A 71 7.77 -8.71 -13.48
CA PRO A 71 7.55 -10.03 -14.07
C PRO A 71 8.62 -10.47 -15.06
N PHE A 72 9.33 -9.53 -15.69
CA PHE A 72 10.43 -9.83 -16.62
C PHE A 72 11.76 -10.14 -15.93
N ILE A 73 11.91 -9.73 -14.67
CA ILE A 73 13.18 -9.81 -13.92
C ILE A 73 13.08 -10.85 -12.80
N SER A 74 11.90 -11.01 -12.21
CA SER A 74 11.64 -11.82 -11.03
C SER A 74 11.11 -13.20 -11.41
N ASN A 75 11.70 -14.25 -10.83
CA ASN A 75 11.26 -15.63 -11.01
C ASN A 75 10.23 -16.04 -9.94
N SER A 76 9.25 -15.18 -9.68
CA SER A 76 8.25 -15.37 -8.62
C SER A 76 6.87 -15.02 -9.17
N GLU A 77 6.26 -15.99 -9.85
CA GLU A 77 5.10 -15.77 -10.73
C GLU A 77 3.83 -15.37 -9.97
N MET A 78 3.71 -15.76 -8.69
CA MET A 78 2.54 -15.49 -7.86
C MET A 78 2.64 -14.21 -7.00
N THR A 79 3.81 -13.53 -6.99
CA THR A 79 3.98 -12.34 -6.15
C THR A 79 3.52 -11.05 -6.83
N ILE A 80 2.89 -10.18 -6.05
CA ILE A 80 2.46 -8.83 -6.48
C ILE A 80 3.47 -7.81 -5.93
N LYS A 81 3.85 -6.83 -6.75
CA LYS A 81 4.80 -5.78 -6.38
C LYS A 81 4.12 -4.42 -6.36
N GLY A 82 4.25 -3.70 -5.25
CA GLY A 82 3.63 -2.40 -5.05
C GLY A 82 4.03 -1.79 -3.70
N PRO A 83 3.38 -0.69 -3.29
CA PRO A 83 3.61 -0.07 -1.99
C PRO A 83 3.38 -1.06 -0.85
N ALA A 84 4.40 -1.27 -0.01
CA ALA A 84 4.33 -2.18 1.12
C ALA A 84 3.86 -1.46 2.38
N ALA A 85 2.82 -1.98 3.05
CA ALA A 85 2.32 -1.42 4.30
C ALA A 85 3.39 -1.41 5.41
N GLY A 86 4.30 -2.39 5.42
CA GLY A 86 5.39 -2.47 6.39
C GLY A 86 6.43 -1.35 6.28
N LEU A 87 6.50 -0.67 5.12
CA LEU A 87 7.41 0.46 4.92
C LEU A 87 6.79 1.81 5.30
N ILE A 88 5.49 1.89 5.62
CA ILE A 88 4.80 3.17 5.92
C ILE A 88 5.54 3.98 6.98
N VAL A 89 5.93 3.32 8.07
CA VAL A 89 6.59 3.96 9.21
C VAL A 89 7.97 4.49 8.84
N ILE A 90 8.68 3.73 8.01
CA ILE A 90 10.03 4.06 7.58
C ILE A 90 9.99 5.24 6.60
N VAL A 91 9.04 5.20 5.67
CA VAL A 91 8.81 6.26 4.71
C VAL A 91 8.37 7.55 5.41
N LEU A 92 7.39 7.47 6.30
CA LEU A 92 6.92 8.63 7.05
C LEU A 92 8.03 9.22 7.92
N GLY A 93 8.73 8.38 8.69
CA GLY A 93 9.82 8.87 9.55
C GLY A 93 10.93 9.53 8.73
N CYS A 94 11.21 9.01 7.53
CA CYS A 94 12.14 9.64 6.59
C CYS A 94 11.63 11.03 6.16
N ILE A 95 10.35 11.15 5.80
CA ILE A 95 9.73 12.44 5.46
C ILE A 95 9.85 13.44 6.62
N GLU A 96 9.52 13.01 7.84
CA GLU A 96 9.58 13.85 9.05
C GLU A 96 11.02 14.29 9.39
N ASP A 97 12.00 13.39 9.30
CA ASP A 97 13.41 13.69 9.55
C ASP A 97 14.01 14.65 8.50
N PHE A 98 13.47 14.67 7.27
CA PHE A 98 13.82 15.63 6.21
C PHE A 98 12.97 16.91 6.23
N GLY A 99 12.17 17.13 7.28
CA GLY A 99 11.43 18.37 7.51
C GLY A 99 10.06 18.46 6.84
N GLY A 100 9.55 17.34 6.31
CA GLY A 100 8.15 17.21 5.91
C GLY A 100 7.22 17.03 7.11
N ASN A 101 5.93 17.27 6.90
CA ASN A 101 4.88 17.11 7.91
C ASN A 101 3.95 15.91 7.62
N GLY A 102 4.31 15.09 6.63
CA GLY A 102 3.56 13.89 6.27
C GLY A 102 2.18 14.20 5.69
N MET A 103 2.04 15.32 5.00
CA MET A 103 0.78 15.84 4.43
C MET A 103 -0.30 16.19 5.46
N SER A 104 0.06 16.40 6.73
CA SER A 104 -0.91 16.73 7.79
C SER A 104 -1.63 18.07 7.57
N GLU A 105 -1.01 19.01 6.84
CA GLU A 105 -1.60 20.31 6.48
C GLU A 105 -1.84 20.42 4.95
N GLY A 106 -1.90 19.29 4.26
CA GLY A 106 -1.87 19.22 2.81
C GLY A 106 -0.44 19.18 2.26
N TRP A 107 -0.29 19.29 0.94
CA TRP A 107 1.02 19.21 0.28
C TRP A 107 1.77 20.54 0.37
N VAL A 108 2.78 20.63 1.24
CA VAL A 108 3.57 21.85 1.46
C VAL A 108 4.95 21.72 0.80
N ALA A 109 5.62 22.85 0.54
CA ALA A 109 6.98 22.87 -0.02
C ALA A 109 8.00 22.02 0.79
N GLY A 110 7.82 21.93 2.11
CA GLY A 110 8.62 21.05 2.98
C GLY A 110 8.43 19.57 2.64
N ASP A 111 7.19 19.13 2.42
CA ASP A 111 6.89 17.75 2.00
C ASP A 111 7.48 17.45 0.62
N GLN A 112 7.46 18.43 -0.29
CA GLN A 112 8.06 18.25 -1.60
C GLN A 112 9.57 18.05 -1.52
N ALA A 113 10.28 18.84 -0.69
CA ALA A 113 11.71 18.67 -0.47
C ALA A 113 12.03 17.32 0.20
N ALA A 114 11.29 16.98 1.25
CA ALA A 114 11.44 15.71 1.96
C ALA A 114 11.13 14.50 1.06
N TYR A 115 10.10 14.60 0.21
CA TYR A 115 9.77 13.58 -0.77
C TYR A 115 10.92 13.35 -1.77
N ARG A 116 11.54 14.41 -2.29
CA ARG A 116 12.71 14.31 -3.18
C ARG A 116 13.91 13.66 -2.49
N ALA A 117 14.12 13.96 -1.22
CA ALA A 117 15.15 13.32 -0.40
C ALA A 117 14.85 11.82 -0.21
N ALA A 118 13.61 11.48 0.13
CA ALA A 118 13.15 10.11 0.30
C ALA A 118 13.27 9.28 -0.99
N LEU A 119 13.01 9.87 -2.15
CA LEU A 119 13.26 9.22 -3.45
C LEU A 119 14.75 8.90 -3.66
N ALA A 120 15.65 9.84 -3.34
CA ALA A 120 17.10 9.61 -3.46
C ALA A 120 17.59 8.52 -2.49
N VAL A 121 17.10 8.54 -1.24
CA VAL A 121 17.33 7.48 -0.24
C VAL A 121 16.82 6.13 -0.75
N GLY A 122 15.63 6.08 -1.33
CA GLY A 122 15.03 4.88 -1.90
C GLY A 122 15.86 4.30 -3.05
N VAL A 123 16.36 5.15 -3.96
CA VAL A 123 17.26 4.73 -5.03
C VAL A 123 18.57 4.15 -4.47
N ALA A 124 19.20 4.82 -3.51
CA ALA A 124 20.43 4.33 -2.88
C ALA A 124 20.21 3.00 -2.14
N ALA A 125 19.11 2.86 -1.41
CA ALA A 125 18.73 1.61 -0.76
C ALA A 125 18.48 0.49 -1.79
N ALA A 126 17.81 0.78 -2.91
CA ALA A 126 17.59 -0.19 -3.99
C ALA A 126 18.91 -0.67 -4.62
N VAL A 127 19.90 0.21 -4.79
CA VAL A 127 21.24 -0.18 -5.24
C VAL A 127 21.88 -1.15 -4.26
N LEU A 128 21.79 -0.90 -2.94
CA LEU A 128 22.28 -1.83 -1.92
C LEU A 128 21.54 -3.18 -1.98
N GLN A 129 20.23 -3.17 -2.18
CA GLN A 129 19.42 -4.39 -2.33
C GLN A 129 19.84 -5.21 -3.54
N ILE A 130 20.09 -4.56 -4.68
CA ILE A 130 20.59 -5.21 -5.90
C ILE A 130 21.97 -5.83 -5.64
N LEU A 131 22.89 -5.10 -5.01
CA LEU A 131 24.22 -5.61 -4.66
C LEU A 131 24.12 -6.83 -3.73
N PHE A 132 23.29 -6.78 -2.69
CA PHE A 132 23.06 -7.91 -1.79
C PHE A 132 22.44 -9.11 -2.52
N GLY A 133 21.52 -8.88 -3.45
CA GLY A 133 20.95 -9.91 -4.31
C GLY A 133 22.02 -10.60 -5.16
N LEU A 134 22.94 -9.81 -5.75
CA LEU A 134 24.06 -10.34 -6.55
C LEU A 134 25.02 -11.20 -5.71
N PHE A 135 25.30 -10.80 -4.47
CA PHE A 135 26.12 -11.58 -3.54
C PHE A 135 25.38 -12.77 -2.90
N ARG A 136 24.11 -13.03 -3.29
CA ARG A 136 23.25 -14.09 -2.72
C ARG A 136 23.11 -14.00 -1.20
N ALA A 137 23.18 -12.78 -0.68
CA ALA A 137 23.02 -12.49 0.75
C ALA A 137 21.56 -12.63 1.23
N GLY A 138 20.62 -13.04 0.37
CA GLY A 138 19.22 -13.29 0.74
C GLY A 138 19.03 -14.36 1.81
N ILE A 139 20.00 -15.27 1.98
CA ILE A 139 20.00 -16.29 3.05
C ILE A 139 19.95 -15.63 4.45
N LEU A 140 20.44 -14.39 4.60
CA LEU A 140 20.34 -13.64 5.87
C LEU A 140 18.90 -13.45 6.33
N GLY A 141 17.92 -13.44 5.42
CA GLY A 141 16.50 -13.40 5.76
C GLY A 141 16.00 -14.63 6.52
N GLU A 142 16.64 -15.80 6.32
CA GLU A 142 16.26 -17.05 6.99
C GLU A 142 16.60 -17.05 8.49
N PHE A 143 17.53 -16.19 8.91
CA PHE A 143 17.96 -16.09 10.31
C PHE A 143 17.04 -15.20 11.16
N PHE A 144 16.04 -14.54 10.58
CA PHE A 144 15.11 -13.73 11.35
C PHE A 144 14.10 -14.63 12.09
N PRO A 145 14.05 -14.58 13.43
CA PRO A 145 13.08 -15.36 14.19
C PRO A 145 11.66 -14.96 13.82
N ALA A 146 10.75 -15.93 13.70
CA ALA A 146 9.35 -15.67 13.42
C ALA A 146 8.73 -14.69 14.44
N THR A 147 9.16 -14.73 15.69
CA THR A 147 8.71 -13.81 16.76
C THR A 147 8.99 -12.35 16.44
N VAL A 148 10.14 -12.05 15.80
CA VAL A 148 10.51 -10.68 15.39
C VAL A 148 9.56 -10.18 14.30
N VAL A 149 9.25 -11.04 13.32
CA VAL A 149 8.31 -10.73 12.24
C VAL A 149 6.92 -10.44 12.80
N HIS A 150 6.42 -11.27 13.70
CA HIS A 150 5.11 -11.07 14.32
C HIS A 150 5.07 -9.77 15.13
N GLY A 151 6.14 -9.44 15.86
CA GLY A 151 6.28 -8.17 16.57
C GLY A 151 6.25 -6.96 15.62
N MET A 152 6.95 -7.05 14.48
CA MET A 152 6.96 -6.02 13.45
C MET A 152 5.55 -5.81 12.85
N LEU A 153 4.87 -6.88 12.44
CA LEU A 153 3.50 -6.81 11.91
C LEU A 153 2.49 -6.25 12.93
N ALA A 154 2.62 -6.64 14.20
CA ALA A 154 1.80 -6.09 15.27
C ALA A 154 2.03 -4.59 15.45
N ALA A 155 3.29 -4.14 15.45
CA ALA A 155 3.64 -2.73 15.55
C ALA A 155 3.07 -1.93 14.35
N ILE A 156 3.22 -2.43 13.13
CA ILE A 156 2.62 -1.81 11.93
C ILE A 156 1.11 -1.69 12.07
N GLY A 157 0.43 -2.76 12.51
CA GLY A 157 -1.01 -2.76 12.75
C GLY A 157 -1.44 -1.69 13.75
N VAL A 158 -0.74 -1.58 14.88
CA VAL A 158 -0.99 -0.54 15.89
C VAL A 158 -0.80 0.86 15.29
N ILE A 159 0.23 1.08 14.49
CA ILE A 159 0.51 2.39 13.88
C ILE A 159 -0.58 2.77 12.88
N ILE A 160 -1.01 1.83 12.03
CA ILE A 160 -2.11 2.05 11.08
C ILE A 160 -3.39 2.39 11.85
N ILE A 161 -3.76 1.61 12.87
CA ILE A 161 -4.95 1.91 13.70
C ILE A 161 -4.84 3.31 14.30
N SER A 162 -3.69 3.64 14.90
CA SER A 162 -3.45 4.94 15.55
C SER A 162 -3.66 6.11 14.58
N LYS A 163 -3.23 5.96 13.31
CA LYS A 163 -3.38 7.00 12.28
C LYS A 163 -4.75 7.03 11.61
N GLN A 164 -5.41 5.89 11.44
CA GLN A 164 -6.65 5.81 10.67
C GLN A 164 -7.91 6.06 11.53
N VAL A 165 -7.85 5.85 12.85
CA VAL A 165 -8.96 6.19 13.76
C VAL A 165 -9.37 7.66 13.67
N PRO A 166 -8.48 8.67 13.78
CA PRO A 166 -8.89 10.07 13.66
C PRO A 166 -9.47 10.39 12.28
N VAL A 167 -8.88 9.86 11.21
CA VAL A 167 -9.38 10.00 9.82
C VAL A 167 -10.80 9.44 9.68
N ALA A 168 -11.05 8.25 10.22
CA ALA A 168 -12.37 7.60 10.19
C ALA A 168 -13.43 8.37 10.98
N LEU A 169 -13.03 9.13 11.99
CA LEU A 169 -13.92 10.00 12.79
C LEU A 169 -14.07 11.41 12.19
N GLY A 170 -13.36 11.74 11.11
CA GLY A 170 -13.36 13.07 10.50
C GLY A 170 -12.53 14.11 11.26
N VAL A 171 -11.52 13.69 12.01
CA VAL A 171 -10.56 14.55 12.71
C VAL A 171 -9.26 14.56 11.91
N MET A 172 -9.03 15.63 11.13
CA MET A 172 -7.89 15.71 10.19
C MET A 172 -6.67 16.46 10.76
N ASP A 173 -6.80 17.08 11.93
CA ASP A 173 -5.75 17.85 12.62
C ASP A 173 -4.97 17.02 13.65
N ALA A 174 -5.16 15.70 13.69
CA ALA A 174 -4.50 14.81 14.63
C ALA A 174 -2.99 14.74 14.37
N LYS A 175 -2.18 15.09 15.38
CA LYS A 175 -0.72 15.14 15.29
C LYS A 175 -0.04 14.36 16.40
N GLY A 176 1.14 13.82 16.09
CA GLY A 176 2.02 13.15 17.03
C GLY A 176 2.31 11.70 16.69
N GLY A 177 3.19 11.08 17.48
CA GLY A 177 3.55 9.68 17.31
C GLY A 177 2.37 8.72 17.61
N PRO A 178 2.47 7.45 17.19
CA PRO A 178 1.39 6.47 17.31
C PRO A 178 0.81 6.35 18.73
N LEU A 179 1.67 6.33 19.75
CA LEU A 179 1.25 6.20 21.14
C LEU A 179 0.50 7.44 21.65
N VAL A 180 0.85 8.62 21.15
CA VAL A 180 0.16 9.89 21.47
C VAL A 180 -1.23 9.88 20.86
N LEU A 181 -1.34 9.48 19.59
CA LEU A 181 -2.62 9.37 18.88
C LEU A 181 -3.57 8.38 19.56
N LEU A 182 -3.07 7.22 20.02
CA LEU A 182 -3.88 6.25 20.77
C LEU A 182 -4.44 6.84 22.07
N ARG A 183 -3.63 7.62 22.79
CA ARG A 183 -4.06 8.28 24.03
C ARG A 183 -5.12 9.35 23.77
N GLN A 184 -5.10 9.97 22.59
CA GLN A 184 -6.04 11.02 22.18
C GLN A 184 -7.35 10.46 21.59
N ILE A 185 -7.52 9.14 21.42
CA ILE A 185 -8.75 8.54 20.88
C ILE A 185 -10.03 9.05 21.59
N PRO A 186 -10.11 9.12 22.93
CA PRO A 186 -11.31 9.62 23.60
C PRO A 186 -11.66 11.06 23.19
N ASP A 187 -10.65 11.90 22.99
CA ASP A 187 -10.82 13.28 22.53
C ASP A 187 -11.25 13.34 21.06
N PHE A 188 -10.71 12.47 20.20
CA PHE A 188 -11.16 12.35 18.81
C PHE A 188 -12.62 11.92 18.69
N VAL A 189 -13.10 11.04 19.58
CA VAL A 189 -14.52 10.63 19.61
C VAL A 189 -15.41 11.81 19.97
N LEU A 190 -14.98 12.70 20.87
CA LEU A 190 -15.72 13.90 21.25
C LEU A 190 -15.75 14.98 20.16
N ARG A 191 -14.67 15.05 19.36
CA ARG A 191 -14.52 15.98 18.22
C ARG A 191 -14.94 15.39 16.88
N ALA A 192 -15.43 14.15 16.87
CA ALA A 192 -15.80 13.45 15.65
C ALA A 192 -16.84 14.23 14.85
N ASN A 193 -16.69 14.26 13.53
CA ASN A 193 -17.71 14.74 12.61
C ASN A 193 -18.72 13.61 12.39
N PRO A 194 -19.98 13.71 12.85
CA PRO A 194 -20.93 12.60 12.80
C PRO A 194 -21.17 12.03 11.39
N ALA A 195 -21.16 12.86 10.35
CA ALA A 195 -21.37 12.41 8.98
C ALA A 195 -20.18 11.58 8.48
N ILE A 196 -18.96 12.04 8.73
CA ILE A 196 -17.74 11.30 8.34
C ILE A 196 -17.58 10.03 9.18
N ALA A 197 -17.81 10.13 10.50
CA ALA A 197 -17.81 8.99 11.41
C ALA A 197 -18.83 7.92 11.01
N LEU A 198 -19.99 8.31 10.48
CA LEU A 198 -20.98 7.38 9.94
C LEU A 198 -20.45 6.65 8.69
N ILE A 199 -19.83 7.37 7.75
CA ILE A 199 -19.19 6.74 6.56
C ILE A 199 -18.11 5.76 7.01
N GLY A 200 -17.23 6.18 7.94
CA GLY A 200 -16.17 5.34 8.50
C GLY A 200 -16.73 4.09 9.20
N GLY A 201 -17.76 4.26 10.03
CA GLY A 201 -18.43 3.18 10.74
C GLY A 201 -19.12 2.19 9.81
N ILE A 202 -19.83 2.66 8.78
CA ILE A 202 -20.44 1.81 7.74
C ILE A 202 -19.35 1.06 6.97
N SER A 203 -18.27 1.74 6.60
CA SER A 203 -17.14 1.13 5.90
C SER A 203 -16.51 0.00 6.73
N LEU A 204 -16.30 0.24 8.02
CA LEU A 204 -15.77 -0.75 8.96
C LEU A 204 -16.74 -1.93 9.15
N ALA A 205 -18.03 -1.65 9.29
CA ALA A 205 -19.07 -2.68 9.38
C ALA A 205 -19.10 -3.56 8.14
N ILE A 206 -19.01 -2.99 6.93
CA ILE A 206 -18.92 -3.75 5.68
C ILE A 206 -17.68 -4.64 5.69
N MET A 207 -16.51 -4.11 6.08
CA MET A 207 -15.27 -4.89 6.12
C MET A 207 -15.37 -6.15 7.01
N PHE A 208 -16.05 -6.07 8.16
CA PHE A 208 -16.21 -7.21 9.07
C PHE A 208 -17.39 -8.13 8.72
N LEU A 209 -18.51 -7.58 8.25
CA LEU A 209 -19.74 -8.34 8.00
C LEU A 209 -19.76 -8.98 6.60
N TRP A 210 -19.13 -8.35 5.60
CA TRP A 210 -19.12 -8.85 4.22
C TRP A 210 -18.51 -10.27 4.09
N PRO A 211 -17.40 -10.61 4.76
CA PRO A 211 -16.87 -11.98 4.75
C PRO A 211 -17.87 -13.04 5.24
N MET A 212 -18.75 -12.68 6.18
CA MET A 212 -19.80 -13.58 6.70
C MET A 212 -20.97 -13.73 5.71
N VAL A 213 -21.29 -12.68 4.96
CA VAL A 213 -22.35 -12.71 3.94
C VAL A 213 -21.91 -13.50 2.71
N ARG A 214 -20.69 -13.26 2.22
CA ARG A 214 -20.18 -13.94 1.00
C ARG A 214 -20.02 -15.45 1.20
N SER A 215 -19.68 -15.91 2.40
CA SER A 215 -19.56 -17.35 2.68
C SER A 215 -20.91 -18.06 2.62
N ARG A 216 -22.01 -17.32 2.82
CA ARG A 216 -23.39 -17.82 2.72
C ARG A 216 -23.96 -17.75 1.30
N VAL A 217 -23.47 -16.82 0.47
CA VAL A 217 -23.97 -16.59 -0.89
C VAL A 217 -22.88 -16.81 -1.94
N ARG A 218 -22.92 -17.96 -2.63
CA ARG A 218 -21.89 -18.40 -3.59
C ARG A 218 -21.62 -17.40 -4.72
N VAL A 219 -22.62 -16.63 -5.13
CA VAL A 219 -22.49 -15.62 -6.21
C VAL A 219 -21.63 -14.41 -5.79
N LEU A 220 -21.53 -14.11 -4.50
CA LEU A 220 -20.79 -12.95 -3.97
C LEU A 220 -19.35 -13.27 -3.57
N ASN A 221 -18.94 -14.54 -3.64
CA ASN A 221 -17.60 -14.98 -3.27
C ASN A 221 -16.44 -14.24 -3.98
N PRO A 222 -16.53 -13.91 -5.30
CA PRO A 222 -15.43 -13.25 -5.99
C PRO A 222 -15.30 -11.76 -5.67
N ILE A 223 -16.27 -11.14 -4.98
CA ILE A 223 -16.27 -9.69 -4.75
C ILE A 223 -15.57 -9.37 -3.42
N PRO A 224 -14.43 -8.66 -3.45
CA PRO A 224 -13.71 -8.22 -2.25
C PRO A 224 -14.49 -7.19 -1.43
N ALA A 225 -14.31 -7.19 -0.10
CA ALA A 225 -14.98 -6.25 0.79
C ALA A 225 -14.64 -4.77 0.47
N HIS A 226 -13.39 -4.47 0.13
CA HIS A 226 -12.92 -3.12 -0.21
C HIS A 226 -13.70 -2.47 -1.37
N LEU A 227 -14.11 -3.28 -2.36
CA LEU A 227 -14.93 -2.81 -3.48
C LEU A 227 -16.34 -2.42 -3.05
N ILE A 228 -16.94 -3.21 -2.16
CA ILE A 228 -18.27 -2.89 -1.61
C ILE A 228 -18.21 -1.64 -0.75
N VAL A 229 -17.15 -1.48 0.05
CA VAL A 229 -16.92 -0.25 0.80
C VAL A 229 -16.92 0.95 -0.15
N LEU A 230 -16.15 0.90 -1.25
CA LEU A 230 -16.11 2.00 -2.23
C LEU A 230 -17.48 2.25 -2.89
N LEU A 231 -18.19 1.17 -3.27
CA LEU A 231 -19.51 1.27 -3.89
C LEU A 231 -20.58 1.88 -2.97
N VAL A 232 -20.41 1.79 -1.64
CA VAL A 232 -21.34 2.37 -0.66
C VAL A 232 -20.88 3.75 -0.20
N SER A 233 -19.59 3.92 0.09
CA SER A 233 -19.05 5.16 0.65
C SER A 233 -19.04 6.31 -0.37
N VAL A 234 -18.81 6.04 -1.65
CA VAL A 234 -18.81 7.08 -2.70
C VAL A 234 -20.20 7.70 -2.87
N PRO A 235 -21.30 6.92 -3.10
CA PRO A 235 -22.64 7.50 -3.15
C PRO A 235 -23.05 8.20 -1.86
N LEU A 236 -22.64 7.68 -0.70
CA LEU A 236 -22.93 8.31 0.58
C LEU A 236 -22.22 9.67 0.72
N GLY A 237 -20.97 9.76 0.28
CA GLY A 237 -20.22 11.01 0.21
C GLY A 237 -20.81 12.02 -0.79
N MET A 238 -21.32 11.54 -1.94
CA MET A 238 -22.04 12.37 -2.92
C MET A 238 -23.37 12.88 -2.36
N TYR A 239 -24.13 12.02 -1.66
CA TYR A 239 -25.37 12.40 -0.99
C TYR A 239 -25.14 13.48 0.08
N LEU A 240 -24.05 13.35 0.82
CA LEU A 240 -23.61 14.34 1.81
C LEU A 240 -22.92 15.58 1.19
N ASN A 241 -22.84 15.67 -0.15
CA ASN A 241 -22.23 16.78 -0.89
C ASN A 241 -20.82 17.17 -0.39
N LEU A 242 -19.96 16.18 -0.12
CA LEU A 242 -18.57 16.42 0.35
C LEU A 242 -17.70 17.23 -0.63
N THR A 243 -18.15 17.39 -1.87
CA THR A 243 -17.48 18.17 -2.93
C THR A 243 -17.75 19.66 -2.86
N ARG A 244 -18.56 20.15 -1.93
CA ARG A 244 -18.76 21.58 -1.70
C ARG A 244 -18.56 21.90 -0.23
N GLU A 245 -17.98 23.05 0.07
CA GLU A 245 -17.94 23.54 1.44
C GLU A 245 -19.36 23.90 1.88
N HIS A 246 -19.88 23.15 2.85
CA HIS A 246 -21.15 23.46 3.50
C HIS A 246 -21.14 23.09 4.97
N GLU A 247 -21.98 23.78 5.74
CA GLU A 247 -22.17 23.50 7.15
C GLU A 247 -23.50 22.77 7.35
N TYR A 248 -23.48 21.74 8.18
CA TYR A 248 -24.71 21.12 8.66
C TYR A 248 -24.77 21.21 10.18
N GLN A 249 -25.98 21.44 10.70
CA GLN A 249 -26.21 21.45 12.14
C GLN A 249 -26.75 20.10 12.58
N MET A 250 -26.11 19.51 13.59
CA MET A 250 -26.58 18.29 14.22
C MET A 250 -26.33 18.40 15.73
N PHE A 251 -27.38 18.18 16.54
CA PHE A 251 -27.33 18.32 17.99
C PHE A 251 -26.74 19.68 18.45
N GLU A 252 -27.26 20.79 17.90
CA GLU A 252 -26.87 22.18 18.23
C GLU A 252 -25.39 22.56 17.95
N LYS A 253 -24.62 21.67 17.32
CA LYS A 253 -23.27 21.95 16.84
C LYS A 253 -23.24 22.06 15.31
N SER A 254 -22.53 23.06 14.80
CA SER A 254 -22.23 23.21 13.38
C SER A 254 -20.99 22.41 13.01
N TYR A 255 -21.12 21.53 12.02
CA TYR A 255 -20.02 20.76 11.46
C TYR A 255 -19.78 21.19 10.03
N GLN A 256 -18.51 21.40 9.68
CA GLN A 256 -18.12 21.70 8.31
C GLN A 256 -17.84 20.42 7.54
N LEU A 257 -18.40 20.31 6.35
CA LEU A 257 -18.06 19.31 5.36
C LEU A 257 -17.36 20.01 4.19
N ASN A 258 -16.19 19.52 3.82
CA ASN A 258 -15.37 20.08 2.76
C ASN A 258 -14.55 19.00 2.06
N GLU A 259 -13.85 19.40 1.01
CA GLU A 259 -13.02 18.51 0.20
C GLU A 259 -11.83 17.91 0.95
N LYS A 260 -11.51 18.40 2.17
CA LYS A 260 -10.42 17.85 3.00
C LYS A 260 -10.64 16.41 3.44
N PHE A 261 -11.89 15.94 3.40
CA PHE A 261 -12.23 14.53 3.66
C PHE A 261 -12.09 13.63 2.44
N LEU A 262 -11.83 14.20 1.26
CA LEU A 262 -11.66 13.48 0.01
C LEU A 262 -10.17 13.34 -0.31
N VAL A 263 -9.82 12.26 -1.01
CA VAL A 263 -8.48 12.12 -1.56
C VAL A 263 -8.39 12.93 -2.84
N SER A 264 -7.59 13.99 -2.83
CA SER A 264 -7.30 14.79 -4.01
C SER A 264 -6.51 13.96 -5.04
N MET A 265 -7.19 13.57 -6.11
CA MET A 265 -6.58 12.97 -7.30
C MET A 265 -6.27 14.06 -8.32
N PRO A 266 -5.17 13.96 -9.08
CA PRO A 266 -4.90 14.89 -10.17
C PRO A 266 -6.03 14.85 -11.22
N ASP A 267 -6.42 16.01 -11.75
CA ASP A 267 -7.48 16.14 -12.76
C ASP A 267 -7.20 15.40 -14.07
N ARG A 268 -5.96 14.93 -14.28
CA ARG A 268 -5.54 14.25 -15.51
C ARG A 268 -4.73 12.99 -15.20
N MET A 269 -5.32 11.81 -15.47
CA MET A 269 -4.62 10.51 -15.34
C MET A 269 -3.31 10.43 -16.14
N PHE A 270 -3.26 11.01 -17.35
CA PHE A 270 -2.05 11.05 -18.18
C PHE A 270 -1.15 12.28 -17.92
N GLY A 271 -1.61 13.23 -17.10
CA GLY A 271 -0.79 14.35 -16.62
C GLY A 271 0.20 13.95 -15.54
N MET A 272 0.01 12.78 -14.92
CA MET A 272 0.86 12.19 -13.88
C MET A 272 2.36 12.22 -14.22
N PHE A 273 2.73 11.97 -15.48
CA PHE A 273 4.13 11.97 -15.89
C PHE A 273 4.79 13.36 -15.88
N ARG A 274 4.00 14.44 -15.93
CA ARG A 274 4.51 15.82 -15.81
C ARG A 274 4.70 16.25 -14.36
N GLU A 275 4.03 15.58 -13.42
CA GLU A 275 4.19 15.79 -11.97
C GLU A 275 5.30 14.90 -11.37
N ILE A 276 5.96 14.08 -12.20
CA ILE A 276 7.10 13.27 -11.76
C ILE A 276 8.21 14.19 -11.27
N THR A 277 8.52 14.05 -9.99
CA THR A 277 9.58 14.81 -9.34
C THR A 277 10.87 14.00 -9.36
N ALA A 278 11.99 14.64 -9.70
CA ALA A 278 13.30 13.99 -9.70
C ALA A 278 13.89 13.90 -8.27
N PRO A 279 14.56 12.78 -7.93
CA PRO A 279 15.26 12.63 -6.66
C PRO A 279 16.32 13.70 -6.47
N ASP A 280 16.50 14.14 -5.23
CA ASP A 280 17.58 15.07 -4.87
C ASP A 280 18.73 14.31 -4.21
N PHE A 281 19.75 13.98 -5.00
CA PHE A 281 20.91 13.22 -4.52
C PHE A 281 21.87 14.03 -3.64
N SER A 282 21.69 15.34 -3.50
CA SER A 282 22.52 16.17 -2.61
C SER A 282 22.42 15.72 -1.14
N VAL A 283 21.29 15.12 -0.75
CA VAL A 283 21.04 14.63 0.61
C VAL A 283 21.93 13.45 1.00
N LEU A 284 22.51 12.73 0.04
CA LEU A 284 23.37 11.56 0.32
C LEU A 284 24.66 11.93 1.06
N GLY A 285 25.05 13.21 1.07
CA GLY A 285 26.16 13.72 1.88
C GLY A 285 25.82 13.85 3.37
N GLN A 286 24.56 13.76 3.75
CA GLN A 286 24.11 13.93 5.13
C GLN A 286 24.05 12.59 5.85
N TRP A 287 24.44 12.56 7.13
CA TRP A 287 24.37 11.35 7.95
C TRP A 287 22.94 10.81 8.10
N ILE A 288 21.96 11.71 8.14
CA ILE A 288 20.55 11.34 8.27
C ILE A 288 20.07 10.49 7.10
N ALA A 289 20.58 10.73 5.88
CA ALA A 289 20.26 9.92 4.71
C ALA A 289 20.73 8.48 4.88
N TRP A 290 21.95 8.26 5.39
CA TRP A 290 22.50 6.91 5.58
C TRP A 290 21.75 6.08 6.62
N LYS A 291 21.26 6.71 7.69
CA LYS A 291 20.33 6.07 8.65
C LYS A 291 19.11 5.51 7.91
N TRP A 292 18.45 6.33 7.09
CA TRP A 292 17.25 5.91 6.36
C TRP A 292 17.55 4.91 5.24
N ILE A 293 18.65 5.08 4.50
CA ILE A 293 19.09 4.12 3.47
C ILE A 293 19.21 2.72 4.07
N MET A 294 19.85 2.59 5.24
CA MET A 294 19.99 1.31 5.91
C MET A 294 18.65 0.74 6.40
N MET A 295 17.75 1.58 6.92
CA MET A 295 16.41 1.13 7.33
C MET A 295 15.58 0.63 6.14
N PHE A 296 15.55 1.38 5.04
CA PHE A 296 14.87 0.98 3.80
C PHE A 296 15.47 -0.31 3.22
N PHE A 297 16.80 -0.40 3.20
CA PHE A 297 17.51 -1.58 2.73
C PHE A 297 17.14 -2.82 3.56
N ILE A 298 17.32 -2.79 4.87
CA ILE A 298 17.10 -3.94 5.76
C ILE A 298 15.62 -4.35 5.77
N ILE A 299 14.71 -3.41 6.04
CA ILE A 299 13.29 -3.71 6.21
C ILE A 299 12.66 -4.09 4.87
N GLY A 300 13.00 -3.37 3.80
CA GLY A 300 12.51 -3.68 2.46
C GLY A 300 12.96 -5.04 1.95
N SER A 301 14.20 -5.45 2.26
CA SER A 301 14.70 -6.79 1.92
C SER A 301 13.98 -7.87 2.72
N LEU A 302 13.80 -7.66 4.03
CA LEU A 302 13.13 -8.60 4.91
C LEU A 302 11.67 -8.81 4.51
N GLU A 303 10.91 -7.74 4.30
CA GLU A 303 9.51 -7.78 3.85
C GLU A 303 9.38 -8.54 2.51
N SER A 304 10.30 -8.28 1.57
CA SER A 304 10.28 -8.94 0.27
C SER A 304 10.53 -10.45 0.38
N LEU A 305 11.49 -10.87 1.21
CA LEU A 305 11.82 -12.29 1.42
C LEU A 305 10.70 -13.03 2.14
N LEU A 306 10.10 -12.42 3.17
CA LEU A 306 8.99 -13.01 3.89
C LEU A 306 7.73 -13.13 3.03
N SER A 307 7.45 -12.12 2.20
CA SER A 307 6.32 -12.14 1.27
C SER A 307 6.49 -13.25 0.24
N ALA A 308 7.70 -13.42 -0.31
CA ALA A 308 8.00 -14.53 -1.21
C ALA A 308 7.75 -15.88 -0.53
N LYS A 309 8.32 -16.09 0.68
CA LYS A 309 8.15 -17.33 1.44
C LYS A 309 6.69 -17.62 1.82
N ALA A 310 5.92 -16.59 2.16
CA ALA A 310 4.50 -16.75 2.46
C ALA A 310 3.70 -17.18 1.23
N VAL A 311 4.05 -16.66 0.05
CA VAL A 311 3.46 -17.08 -1.22
C VAL A 311 3.86 -18.52 -1.54
N ASP A 312 5.13 -18.89 -1.37
CA ASP A 312 5.61 -20.26 -1.60
C ASP A 312 4.90 -21.29 -0.69
N LEU A 313 4.52 -20.90 0.54
CA LEU A 313 3.74 -21.76 1.45
C LEU A 313 2.27 -21.92 1.04
N LEU A 314 1.74 -20.96 0.28
CA LEU A 314 0.36 -20.97 -0.22
C LEU A 314 0.26 -21.59 -1.61
N ASP A 315 1.37 -21.69 -2.34
CA ASP A 315 1.42 -22.32 -3.64
C ASP A 315 1.10 -23.82 -3.49
N PRO A 316 0.05 -24.32 -4.18
CA PRO A 316 -0.29 -25.74 -4.13
C PRO A 316 0.72 -26.64 -4.87
N TRP A 317 1.75 -26.09 -5.52
CA TRP A 317 2.73 -26.81 -6.33
C TRP A 317 4.13 -26.86 -5.72
#